data_AF-A0A160PIM1-F1
#
_entry.id   AF-A0A160PIM1-F1
#
_cell.length_a   1.000
_cell.length_b   1.000
_cell.length_c   1.000
_cell.angle_alpha   90.00
_cell.angle_beta   90.00
_cell.angle_gamma   90.00
#
_symmetry.space_group_name_H-M   'P 1'
#
loop_
_entity.id
_entity.type
_entity.pdbx_description
1 polymer ?
#
loop_
_entity_poly.entity_id
_entity_poly.type
_entity_poly.pdbx_seq_one_letter_code
_entity_poly.pdbx_strand_id
1 'polypeptide(L)'
;MGVALHGLARERLGRRDSDEPSARVPVPLAGLIVSMDRTLAALAGEGGGRNELHALRNYLSDLCVLTEETPRIRRAVDRLILAGDRLGEAVIAPRGYEQRWRSPRLGKARQALASLERTLAGARPSRIAVRLDRDW
;
A
#
# COMPACT_ATOMS: atom_id res chain seq x y z
N MET A 1 28.69 35.48 -53.90
CA MET A 1 29.57 35.21 -52.75
C MET A 1 28.69 34.94 -51.54
N GLY A 2 28.66 33.70 -51.03
CA GLY A 2 27.87 33.32 -49.85
C GLY A 2 27.05 32.05 -50.09
N VAL A 3 27.61 30.92 -49.67
CA VAL A 3 27.21 29.52 -49.89
C VAL A 3 25.93 29.07 -49.17
N ALA A 4 25.30 28.05 -49.76
CA ALA A 4 24.14 27.30 -49.29
C ALA A 4 24.38 26.48 -48.01
N LEU A 5 23.30 26.08 -47.31
CA LEU A 5 23.11 24.73 -46.77
C LEU A 5 21.61 24.38 -46.62
N HIS A 6 21.25 23.27 -47.24
CA HIS A 6 20.01 22.48 -47.11
C HIS A 6 19.80 21.97 -45.67
N GLY A 7 18.55 21.59 -45.34
CA GLY A 7 18.35 20.47 -44.40
C GLY A 7 17.00 20.43 -43.68
N LEU A 8 16.06 19.66 -44.24
CA LEU A 8 14.88 19.10 -43.57
C LEU A 8 15.29 18.11 -42.47
N ALA A 9 14.61 18.12 -41.30
CA ALA A 9 14.24 16.96 -40.46
C ALA A 9 13.82 17.47 -39.08
N ARG A 10 12.54 17.31 -38.67
CA ARG A 10 12.12 16.23 -37.77
C ARG A 10 13.06 16.04 -36.57
N GLU A 11 12.61 16.43 -35.37
CA GLU A 11 12.17 15.43 -34.40
C GLU A 11 11.39 16.04 -33.25
N ARG A 12 10.26 15.40 -32.95
CA ARG A 12 9.56 15.43 -31.67
C ARG A 12 10.58 15.32 -30.55
N LEU A 13 10.46 16.11 -29.49
CA LEU A 13 10.80 15.64 -28.16
C LEU A 13 10.08 16.47 -27.09
N GLY A 14 9.05 15.86 -26.53
CA GLY A 14 8.76 15.98 -25.12
C GLY A 14 8.01 17.23 -24.69
N ARG A 15 6.77 17.40 -25.18
CA ARG A 15 5.71 17.78 -24.25
C ARG A 15 5.68 16.66 -23.19
N ARG A 16 6.45 16.83 -22.11
CA ARG A 16 6.14 16.15 -20.85
C ARG A 16 4.84 16.79 -20.43
N ASP A 17 3.74 16.19 -20.88
CA ASP A 17 2.51 16.21 -20.10
C ASP A 17 2.94 15.81 -18.69
N SER A 18 3.01 16.82 -17.82
CA SER A 18 2.84 16.65 -16.40
C SER A 18 1.38 16.26 -16.16
N ASP A 19 0.97 15.14 -16.76
CA ASP A 19 0.02 14.25 -16.13
C ASP A 19 0.80 13.65 -14.95
N GLU A 20 0.85 14.38 -13.84
CA GLU A 20 0.74 13.68 -12.58
C GLU A 20 -0.69 13.14 -12.56
N PRO A 21 -0.94 11.86 -12.93
CA PRO A 21 -2.24 11.30 -12.62
C PRO A 21 -2.35 11.43 -11.12
N SER A 22 -3.32 12.23 -10.68
CA SER A 22 -3.70 12.40 -9.28
C SER A 22 -3.52 11.06 -8.60
N ALA A 23 -2.52 10.98 -7.72
CA ALA A 23 -1.94 9.76 -7.16
C ALA A 23 -2.98 9.00 -6.32
N ARG A 24 -3.95 8.40 -7.00
CA ARG A 24 -5.02 7.60 -6.41
C ARG A 24 -4.54 6.17 -6.42
N VAL A 25 -4.70 5.53 -5.28
CA VAL A 25 -4.44 4.10 -5.17
C VAL A 25 -5.31 3.36 -6.20
N PRO A 26 -4.72 2.45 -6.98
CA PRO A 26 -5.46 1.63 -7.93
C PRO A 26 -6.69 0.98 -7.29
N VAL A 27 -7.81 0.93 -8.01
CA VAL A 27 -9.10 0.39 -7.52
C VAL A 27 -8.96 -0.97 -6.81
N PRO A 28 -8.27 -1.99 -7.36
CA PRO A 28 -8.13 -3.28 -6.67
C PRO A 28 -7.35 -3.18 -5.34
N LEU A 29 -6.41 -2.23 -5.25
CA LEU A 29 -5.64 -1.99 -4.02
C LEU A 29 -6.42 -1.14 -3.01
N ALA A 30 -7.26 -0.21 -3.47
CA ALA A 30 -8.09 0.61 -2.60
C ALA A 30 -9.04 -0.25 -1.74
N GLY A 31 -9.64 -1.31 -2.33
CA GLY A 31 -10.46 -2.27 -1.61
C GLY A 31 -9.69 -3.03 -0.52
N LEU A 32 -8.43 -3.41 -0.80
CA LEU A 32 -7.55 -4.04 0.18
C LEU A 32 -7.20 -3.08 1.32
N ILE A 33 -6.88 -1.82 1.02
CA ILE A 33 -6.60 -0.80 2.05
C ILE A 33 -7.79 -0.59 2.98
N VAL A 34 -9.01 -0.48 2.43
CA VAL A 34 -10.23 -0.37 3.24
C VAL A 34 -10.44 -1.61 4.12
N SER A 35 -10.17 -2.82 3.58
CA SER A 35 -10.30 -4.07 4.33
C SER A 35 -9.26 -4.16 5.46
N MET A 36 -8.03 -3.70 5.21
CA MET A 36 -6.99 -3.60 6.24
C MET A 36 -7.37 -2.61 7.35
N ASP A 37 -7.87 -1.41 7.03
CA ASP A 37 -8.27 -0.44 8.08
C ASP A 37 -9.39 -1.00 8.97
N ARG A 38 -10.41 -1.62 8.35
CA ARG A 38 -11.49 -2.30 9.09
C ARG A 38 -10.95 -3.41 9.98
N THR A 39 -9.97 -4.18 9.49
CA THR A 39 -9.35 -5.28 10.24
C THR A 39 -8.52 -4.76 11.41
N LEU A 40 -7.79 -3.66 11.23
CA LEU A 40 -7.07 -2.99 12.33
C LEU A 40 -8.03 -2.47 13.41
N ALA A 41 -9.15 -1.89 13.01
CA ALA A 41 -10.19 -1.44 13.93
C ALA A 41 -10.80 -2.63 14.70
N ALA A 42 -11.12 -3.74 14.00
CA ALA A 42 -11.62 -4.96 14.62
C ALA A 42 -10.61 -5.59 15.58
N LEU A 43 -9.33 -5.65 15.19
CA LEU A 43 -8.24 -6.16 16.01
C LEU A 43 -8.09 -5.35 17.31
N ALA A 44 -8.26 -4.04 17.28
CA ALA A 44 -8.21 -3.19 18.46
C ALA A 44 -9.47 -3.29 19.36
N GLY A 45 -10.57 -3.87 18.84
CA GLY A 45 -11.84 -4.03 19.53
C GLY A 45 -11.82 -5.12 20.61
N GLU A 46 -12.94 -5.27 21.33
CA GLU A 46 -13.07 -6.24 22.42
C GLU A 46 -13.08 -7.71 21.96
N GLY A 47 -13.47 -7.95 20.69
CA GLY A 47 -13.45 -9.27 20.05
C GLY A 47 -12.25 -9.51 19.13
N GLY A 48 -11.32 -8.56 19.05
CA GLY A 48 -10.12 -8.71 18.23
C GLY A 48 -9.23 -9.85 18.72
N GLY A 49 -8.54 -10.52 17.80
CA GLY A 49 -7.64 -11.61 18.15
C GLY A 49 -6.85 -12.14 16.98
N ARG A 50 -6.55 -13.45 17.05
CA ARG A 50 -5.70 -14.13 16.06
C ARG A 50 -6.31 -14.15 14.66
N ASN A 51 -7.64 -14.16 14.55
CA ASN A 51 -8.34 -14.18 13.27
C ASN A 51 -8.12 -12.89 12.48
N GLU A 52 -8.22 -11.73 13.15
CA GLU A 52 -8.02 -10.42 12.54
C GLU A 52 -6.55 -10.19 12.18
N LEU A 53 -5.62 -10.67 13.02
CA LEU A 53 -4.19 -10.73 12.66
C LEU A 53 -3.96 -11.57 11.40
N HIS A 54 -4.59 -12.74 11.31
CA HIS A 54 -4.47 -13.61 10.16
C HIS A 54 -5.06 -12.97 8.90
N ALA A 55 -6.23 -12.35 9.01
CA ALA A 55 -6.87 -11.60 7.92
C ALA A 55 -5.96 -10.45 7.41
N LEU A 56 -5.36 -9.68 8.33
CA LEU A 56 -4.43 -8.61 7.97
C LEU A 56 -3.24 -9.14 7.17
N ARG A 57 -2.65 -10.26 7.60
CA ARG A 57 -1.54 -10.90 6.88
C ARG A 57 -1.95 -11.40 5.50
N ASN A 58 -3.15 -11.99 5.37
CA ASN A 58 -3.66 -12.42 4.08
C ASN A 58 -3.85 -11.25 3.11
N TYR A 59 -4.43 -10.12 3.56
CA TYR A 59 -4.55 -8.94 2.72
C TYR A 59 -3.20 -8.37 2.27
N LEU A 60 -2.19 -8.44 3.14
CA LEU A 60 -0.83 -8.01 2.80
C LEU A 60 -0.17 -8.94 1.79
N SER A 61 -0.40 -10.25 1.89
CA SER A 61 0.02 -11.22 0.89
C SER A 61 -0.66 -10.95 -0.46
N ASP A 62 -1.97 -10.72 -0.48
CA ASP A 62 -2.71 -10.39 -1.70
C ASP A 62 -2.17 -9.11 -2.36
N LEU A 63 -1.90 -8.09 -1.56
CA LEU A 63 -1.29 -6.85 -2.04
C LEU A 63 0.07 -7.12 -2.70
N CYS A 64 0.96 -7.87 -2.04
CA CYS A 64 2.26 -8.23 -2.61
C CYS A 64 2.14 -9.04 -3.90
N VAL A 65 1.12 -9.90 -4.03
CA VAL A 65 0.82 -10.63 -5.26
C VAL A 65 0.37 -9.69 -6.37
N LEU A 66 -0.41 -8.65 -6.05
CA LEU A 66 -0.99 -7.74 -7.05
C LEU A 66 -0.02 -6.63 -7.50
N THR A 67 0.94 -6.23 -6.67
CA THR A 67 1.87 -5.15 -6.99
C THR A 67 3.22 -5.65 -7.47
N GLU A 68 3.85 -4.93 -8.40
CA GLU A 68 5.27 -5.13 -8.72
C GLU A 68 6.13 -4.96 -7.46
N GLU A 69 7.04 -5.91 -7.20
CA GLU A 69 7.90 -5.84 -6.02
C GLU A 69 8.88 -4.66 -6.14
N THR A 70 8.75 -3.70 -5.22
CA THR A 70 9.72 -2.62 -5.07
C THR A 70 10.22 -2.55 -3.63
N PRO A 71 11.48 -2.12 -3.40
CA PRO A 71 12.00 -1.97 -2.03
C PRO A 71 11.17 -1.02 -1.16
N ARG A 72 10.49 -0.04 -1.78
CA ARG A 72 9.63 0.92 -1.08
C ARG A 72 8.34 0.26 -0.60
N ILE A 73 7.66 -0.50 -1.46
CA ILE A 73 6.44 -1.24 -1.10
C ILE A 73 6.76 -2.26 -0.01
N ARG A 74 7.83 -3.04 -0.18
CA ARG A 74 8.25 -4.04 0.82
C ARG A 74 8.48 -3.42 2.20
N ARG A 75 9.23 -2.31 2.28
CA ARG A 75 9.44 -1.57 3.55
C ARG A 75 8.15 -1.01 4.14
N ALA A 76 7.17 -0.64 3.31
CA ALA A 76 5.87 -0.16 3.80
C ALA A 76 5.03 -1.31 4.36
N VAL A 77 5.03 -2.45 3.68
CA VAL A 77 4.40 -3.70 4.15
C VAL A 77 5.03 -4.18 5.45
N ASP A 78 6.36 -4.26 5.55
CA ASP A 78 7.07 -4.70 6.76
C ASP A 78 6.73 -3.82 7.97
N ARG A 79 6.61 -2.50 7.77
CA ARG A 79 6.19 -1.56 8.82
C ARG A 79 4.75 -1.81 9.27
N LEU A 80 3.85 -2.13 8.34
CA LEU A 80 2.47 -2.45 8.67
C LEU A 80 2.36 -3.79 9.41
N ILE A 81 3.13 -4.81 9.01
CA ILE A 81 3.22 -6.10 9.71
C ILE A 81 3.67 -5.87 11.15
N LEU A 82 4.78 -5.16 11.36
CA LEU A 82 5.30 -4.88 12.69
C LEU A 82 4.30 -4.10 13.56
N ALA A 83 3.57 -3.16 12.97
CA ALA A 83 2.56 -2.39 13.69
C ALA A 83 1.32 -3.25 14.04
N GLY A 84 0.89 -4.11 13.12
CA GLY A 84 -0.20 -5.06 13.31
C GLY A 84 0.11 -6.13 14.35
N ASP A 85 1.32 -6.72 14.30
CA ASP A 85 1.78 -7.69 15.28
C ASP A 85 1.83 -7.09 16.68
N ARG A 86 2.41 -5.89 16.83
CA ARG A 86 2.39 -5.15 18.11
C ARG A 86 0.97 -4.86 18.60
N LEU A 87 0.05 -4.50 17.69
CA LEU A 87 -1.34 -4.28 18.06
C LEU A 87 -1.97 -5.60 18.56
N GLY A 88 -1.76 -6.71 17.86
CA GLY A 88 -2.28 -8.01 18.27
C GLY A 88 -1.67 -8.57 19.55
N GLU A 89 -0.38 -8.33 19.83
CA GLU A 89 0.24 -8.62 21.12
C GLU A 89 -0.46 -7.88 22.28
N ALA A 90 -1.00 -6.69 22.03
CA ALA A 90 -1.74 -5.88 23.03
C ALA A 90 -3.16 -6.38 23.28
N VAL A 91 -3.62 -7.35 22.49
CA VAL A 91 -4.98 -7.89 22.49
C VAL A 91 -4.99 -9.33 23.01
N ILE A 92 -3.86 -10.04 22.86
CA ILE A 92 -3.64 -11.42 23.33
C ILE A 92 -3.07 -11.47 24.75
N ALA A 93 -2.60 -10.34 25.29
CA ALA A 93 -2.03 -10.28 26.63
C ALA A 93 -3.10 -10.45 27.74
N PRO A 94 -2.70 -10.84 28.96
CA PRO A 94 -3.64 -11.03 30.05
C PRO A 94 -4.40 -9.75 30.42
N ARG A 95 -5.70 -9.87 30.70
CA ARG A 95 -6.61 -8.76 31.03
C ARG A 95 -6.04 -7.89 32.16
N GLY A 96 -6.02 -6.56 31.93
CA GLY A 96 -5.63 -5.55 32.94
C GLY A 96 -4.54 -4.57 32.47
N TYR A 97 -3.68 -4.96 31.53
CA TYR A 97 -2.63 -4.10 30.98
C TYR A 97 -2.97 -3.51 29.60
N GLU A 98 -4.05 -3.97 28.95
CA GLU A 98 -4.23 -3.88 27.50
C GLU A 98 -4.91 -2.61 26.98
N GLN A 99 -5.97 -2.13 27.63
CA GLN A 99 -6.79 -1.03 27.09
C GLN A 99 -5.98 0.26 26.89
N ARG A 100 -5.01 0.54 27.77
CA ARG A 100 -4.16 1.74 27.68
C ARG A 100 -3.29 1.77 26.43
N TRP A 101 -2.90 0.61 25.90
CA TRP A 101 -1.96 0.51 24.77
C TRP A 101 -2.63 0.24 23.43
N ARG A 102 -3.90 -0.20 23.42
CA ARG A 102 -4.66 -0.46 22.19
C ARG A 102 -4.81 0.78 21.32
N SER A 103 -5.24 1.92 21.88
CA SER A 103 -5.44 3.15 21.09
C SER A 103 -4.15 3.70 20.47
N PRO A 104 -3.02 3.83 21.21
CA PRO A 104 -1.75 4.24 20.62
C PRO A 104 -1.21 3.27 19.55
N ARG A 105 -1.38 1.94 19.75
CA ARG A 105 -0.91 0.93 18.79
C ARG A 105 -1.77 0.90 17.53
N LEU A 106 -3.08 1.09 17.66
CA LEU A 106 -3.99 1.29 16.53
C LEU A 106 -3.60 2.54 15.73
N GLY A 107 -3.30 3.65 16.42
CA GLY A 107 -2.82 4.87 15.76
C GLY A 107 -1.54 4.62 14.92
N LYS A 108 -0.57 3.88 15.46
CA LYS A 108 0.65 3.49 14.73
C LYS A 108 0.36 2.57 13.54
N ALA A 109 -0.55 1.61 13.69
CA ALA A 109 -0.93 0.72 12.60
C ALA A 109 -1.64 1.48 11.47
N ARG A 110 -2.55 2.41 11.80
CA ARG A 110 -3.18 3.31 10.83
C ARG A 110 -2.18 4.24 10.14
N GLN A 111 -1.20 4.75 10.87
CA GLN A 111 -0.13 5.55 10.27
C GLN A 111 0.72 4.73 9.30
N ALA A 112 1.02 3.47 9.63
CA ALA A 112 1.71 2.55 8.73
C ALA A 112 0.87 2.25 7.48
N LEU A 113 -0.44 2.03 7.64
CA LEU A 113 -1.39 1.82 6.54
C LEU A 113 -1.45 3.05 5.62
N ALA A 114 -1.56 4.27 6.16
CA ALA A 114 -1.54 5.50 5.38
C ALA A 114 -0.18 5.74 4.68
N SER A 115 0.93 5.24 5.24
CA SER A 115 2.21 5.24 4.53
C SER A 115 2.25 4.21 3.40
N LEU A 116 1.62 3.06 3.57
CA LEU A 116 1.49 2.03 2.54
C LEU A 116 0.63 2.56 1.38
N GLU A 117 -0.54 3.11 1.68
CA GLU A 117 -1.46 3.72 0.71
C GLU A 117 -0.75 4.74 -0.19
N ARG A 118 -0.01 5.70 0.41
CA ARG A 118 0.79 6.67 -0.35
C ARG A 118 1.88 6.03 -1.21
N THR A 119 2.43 4.90 -0.79
CA THR A 119 3.43 4.16 -1.57
C THR A 119 2.78 3.43 -2.75
N LEU A 120 1.54 2.97 -2.60
CA LEU A 120 0.78 2.26 -3.64
C LEU A 120 0.24 3.19 -4.73
N ALA A 121 0.11 4.48 -4.48
CA ALA A 121 -0.39 5.44 -5.45
C ALA A 121 0.46 5.54 -6.74
N GLY A 122 1.72 5.09 -6.70
CA GLY A 122 2.59 4.96 -7.87
C GLY A 122 2.99 3.51 -8.19
N ALA A 123 2.26 2.52 -7.64
CA ALA A 123 2.58 1.11 -7.85
C ALA A 123 2.11 0.63 -9.22
N ARG A 124 2.90 -0.26 -9.82
CA ARG A 124 2.57 -0.96 -11.05
C ARG A 124 1.96 -2.33 -10.74
N PRO A 125 1.05 -2.84 -11.59
CA PRO A 125 0.53 -4.18 -11.44
C PRO A 125 1.64 -5.21 -11.65
N SER A 126 1.60 -6.29 -10.88
CA SER A 126 2.50 -7.43 -11.08
C SER A 126 2.10 -8.20 -12.34
N ARG A 127 2.99 -9.07 -12.83
CA ARG A 127 2.67 -10.00 -13.93
C ARG A 127 1.50 -10.93 -13.58
N ILE A 128 1.28 -11.22 -12.30
CA ILE A 128 0.14 -12.03 -11.83
C ILE A 128 -1.15 -11.20 -11.92
N ALA A 129 -1.12 -9.93 -11.50
CA ALA A 129 -2.27 -9.03 -11.61
C ALA A 129 -2.74 -8.90 -13.06
N VAL A 130 -1.80 -8.73 -14.01
CA VAL A 130 -2.12 -8.70 -15.46
C VAL A 130 -2.75 -10.01 -15.93
N ARG A 131 -2.28 -11.18 -15.45
CA ARG A 131 -2.88 -12.49 -15.81
C ARG A 131 -4.26 -12.70 -15.20
N LEU A 132 -4.58 -11.98 -14.13
CA LEU A 132 -5.88 -12.05 -13.45
C LEU A 132 -6.88 -11.01 -13.98
N ASP A 133 -6.55 -10.29 -15.06
CA ASP A 133 -7.37 -9.18 -15.61
C ASP A 133 -7.63 -8.10 -14.53
N ARG A 134 -6.61 -7.88 -13.70
CA ARG A 134 -6.57 -6.88 -12.63
C ARG A 134 -5.45 -5.86 -12.88
N ASP A 135 -5.08 -5.64 -14.12
CA ASP A 135 -4.23 -4.52 -14.51
C ASP A 135 -5.00 -3.19 -14.37
N TRP A 136 -4.24 -2.13 -14.14
CA TRP A 136 -4.72 -0.76 -13.96
C TRP A 136 -3.74 0.21 -14.58
#